data_AF-A0A2W5MHV4-F1
#
_entry.id   AF-A0A2W5MHV4-F1
#
_cell.length_a   1.000
_cell.length_b   1.000
_cell.length_c   1.000
_cell.angle_alpha   90.00
_cell.angle_beta   90.00
_cell.angle_gamma   90.00
#
_symmetry.space_group_name_H-M   'P 1'
#
loop_
_entity.id
_entity.type
_entity.pdbx_description
1 polymer ?
#
loop_
_entity_poly.entity_id
_entity_poly.type
_entity_poly.pdbx_seq_one_letter_code
_entity_poly.pdbx_strand_id
1 'polypeptide(L)'
;MTTKPSFALKRIPRLWASLLHLAALALAGALFAGRRLAAFRWQPILDRVPDFYSHVSNLSISYMLYAGVGYLWLAFGVPMRLIGLFGLALAACNLVVERAIPVLNTPDPVDALYGLIGIALGAVLLVAIDRRGMRPSPASD
;
A
#
# COMPACT_ATOMS: atom_id res chain seq x y z
N MET A 1 -31.39 -10.45 18.99
CA MET A 1 -31.06 -10.74 17.58
C MET A 1 -29.60 -10.42 17.35
N THR A 2 -28.74 -11.44 17.32
CA THR A 2 -27.32 -11.30 16.98
C THR A 2 -27.20 -11.34 15.45
N THR A 3 -27.01 -10.19 14.81
CA THR A 3 -26.69 -10.13 13.38
C THR A 3 -25.35 -10.83 13.17
N LYS A 4 -25.36 -11.98 12.49
CA LYS A 4 -24.12 -12.61 12.03
C LYS A 4 -23.33 -11.58 11.21
N PRO A 5 -22.03 -11.37 11.46
CA PRO A 5 -21.23 -10.54 10.58
C PRO A 5 -21.23 -11.19 9.19
N SER A 6 -21.84 -10.51 8.23
CA SER A 6 -21.81 -10.91 6.83
C SER A 6 -20.52 -10.38 6.22
N PHE A 7 -19.64 -11.28 5.79
CA PHE A 7 -18.44 -10.95 4.99
C PHE A 7 -18.78 -10.68 3.52
N ALA A 8 -19.99 -10.19 3.24
CA ALA A 8 -20.40 -9.84 1.88
C ALA A 8 -19.68 -8.58 1.40
N LEU A 9 -19.23 -8.62 0.14
CA LEU A 9 -18.74 -7.42 -0.55
C LEU A 9 -19.90 -6.45 -0.74
N LYS A 10 -19.80 -5.26 -0.13
CA LYS A 10 -20.79 -4.18 -0.28
C LYS A 10 -20.57 -3.38 -1.55
N ARG A 11 -19.34 -3.36 -2.04
CA ARG A 11 -18.92 -2.63 -3.23
C ARG A 11 -18.06 -3.53 -4.10
N ILE A 12 -18.31 -3.51 -5.39
CA ILE A 12 -17.61 -4.32 -6.37
C ILE A 12 -16.67 -3.40 -7.17
N PRO A 13 -15.36 -3.70 -7.22
CA PRO A 13 -14.44 -2.96 -8.07
C PRO A 13 -14.70 -3.24 -9.55
N ARG A 14 -14.64 -2.19 -10.36
CA ARG A 14 -14.68 -2.28 -11.82
C ARG A 14 -13.41 -2.96 -12.31
N LEU A 15 -13.49 -3.64 -13.46
CA LEU A 15 -12.35 -4.39 -14.01
C LEU A 15 -11.07 -3.55 -14.09
N TRP A 16 -11.15 -2.32 -14.61
CA TRP A 16 -9.98 -1.45 -14.70
C TRP A 16 -9.38 -1.11 -13.33
N ALA A 17 -10.20 -0.98 -12.28
CA ALA A 17 -9.74 -0.67 -10.93
C ALA A 17 -9.02 -1.87 -10.33
N SER A 18 -9.55 -3.08 -10.55
CA SER A 18 -8.87 -4.33 -10.16
C SER A 18 -7.54 -4.49 -10.90
N LEU A 19 -7.51 -4.28 -12.21
CA LEU A 19 -6.30 -4.40 -13.02
C LEU A 19 -5.25 -3.36 -12.61
N LEU A 20 -5.66 -2.11 -12.40
CA LEU A 20 -4.76 -1.05 -11.94
C LEU A 20 -4.19 -1.37 -10.55
N HIS A 21 -5.03 -1.85 -9.62
CA HIS A 21 -4.59 -2.22 -8.28
C HIS A 21 -3.59 -3.40 -8.32
N LEU A 22 -3.91 -4.46 -9.07
CA LEU A 22 -3.02 -5.61 -9.22
C LEU A 22 -1.71 -5.24 -9.90
N ALA A 23 -1.74 -4.43 -10.96
CA ALA A 23 -0.54 -3.95 -11.64
C ALA A 23 0.35 -3.13 -10.68
N ALA A 24 -0.25 -2.25 -9.88
CA ALA A 24 0.49 -1.45 -8.93
C ALA A 24 1.06 -2.28 -7.75
N LEU A 25 0.34 -3.29 -7.27
CA LEU A 25 0.86 -4.27 -6.31
C LEU A 25 2.01 -5.09 -6.90
N ALA A 26 1.87 -5.55 -8.15
CA ALA A 26 2.91 -6.30 -8.83
C ALA A 26 4.18 -5.44 -9.03
N LEU A 27 4.04 -4.17 -9.39
CA LEU A 27 5.15 -3.23 -9.49
C LEU A 27 5.83 -3.01 -8.13
N ALA A 28 5.06 -2.75 -7.06
CA ALA A 28 5.60 -2.60 -5.72
C ALA A 28 6.31 -3.88 -5.25
N GLY A 29 5.75 -5.05 -5.55
CA GLY A 29 6.35 -6.35 -5.28
C GLY A 29 7.65 -6.58 -6.06
N ALA A 30 7.70 -6.20 -7.34
CA ALA A 30 8.91 -6.28 -8.16
C ALA A 30 10.02 -5.36 -7.62
N LEU A 31 9.68 -4.12 -7.25
CA LEU A 31 10.61 -3.20 -6.60
C LEU A 31 11.14 -3.76 -5.28
N PHE A 32 10.26 -4.36 -4.46
CA PHE A 32 10.65 -5.02 -3.22
C PHE A 32 11.58 -6.22 -3.47
N ALA A 33 11.25 -7.05 -4.45
CA ALA A 33 12.04 -8.21 -4.84
C ALA A 33 13.46 -7.83 -5.27
N GLY A 34 13.63 -6.66 -5.91
CA GLY A 34 14.94 -6.12 -6.28
C GLY A 34 15.91 -5.90 -5.11
N ARG A 35 15.41 -5.83 -3.86
CA ARG A 35 16.29 -5.83 -2.67
C ARG A 35 17.14 -7.08 -2.59
N ARG A 36 16.59 -8.26 -2.94
CA ARG A 36 17.29 -9.56 -2.84
C ARG A 36 17.63 -10.19 -4.18
N LEU A 37 16.80 -9.98 -5.20
CA LEU A 37 16.89 -10.64 -6.49
C LEU A 37 17.45 -9.68 -7.55
N ALA A 38 18.64 -9.97 -8.05
CA ALA A 38 19.31 -9.12 -9.06
C ALA A 38 18.51 -8.98 -10.37
N ALA A 39 17.70 -9.98 -10.74
CA ALA A 39 16.85 -9.94 -11.93
C ALA A 39 15.82 -8.78 -11.94
N PHE A 40 15.46 -8.27 -10.76
CA PHE A 40 14.53 -7.14 -10.62
C PHE A 40 15.26 -5.80 -10.45
N ARG A 41 16.59 -5.79 -10.51
CA ARG A 41 17.41 -4.58 -10.39
C ARG A 41 17.64 -3.94 -11.75
N TRP A 42 17.43 -2.62 -11.82
CA TRP A 42 17.71 -1.85 -13.01
C TRP A 42 19.01 -1.06 -12.84
N GLN A 43 20.06 -1.49 -13.55
CA GLN A 43 21.42 -0.96 -13.42
C GLN A 43 21.55 0.57 -13.57
N PRO A 44 20.89 1.24 -14.53
CA PRO A 44 20.97 2.70 -14.69
C PRO A 44 20.45 3.50 -13.49
N ILE A 45 19.59 2.91 -12.65
CA ILE A 45 19.17 3.52 -11.38
C ILE A 45 20.29 3.36 -10.35
N LEU A 46 20.86 2.17 -10.23
CA LEU A 46 21.94 1.87 -9.29
C LEU A 46 23.20 2.71 -9.55
N ASP A 47 23.49 3.01 -10.82
CA ASP A 47 24.62 3.87 -11.20
C ASP A 47 24.46 5.32 -10.69
N ARG A 48 23.22 5.76 -10.41
CA ARG A 48 22.91 7.10 -9.88
C ARG A 48 22.57 7.10 -8.40
N VAL A 49 21.93 6.02 -7.92
CA VAL A 49 21.44 5.85 -6.55
C VAL A 49 21.77 4.40 -6.13
N PRO A 50 23.00 4.13 -5.66
CA PRO A 50 23.46 2.78 -5.36
C PRO A 50 22.57 2.04 -4.34
N ASP A 51 22.03 2.77 -3.38
CA ASP A 51 21.20 2.22 -2.30
C ASP A 51 19.69 2.22 -2.61
N PHE A 52 19.31 2.49 -3.86
CA PHE A 52 17.91 2.63 -4.27
C PHE A 52 17.04 1.45 -3.83
N TYR A 53 17.51 0.21 -4.03
CA TYR A 53 16.72 -0.98 -3.69
C TYR A 53 16.62 -1.25 -2.18
N SER A 54 17.50 -0.65 -1.38
CA SER A 54 17.37 -0.65 0.09
C SER A 54 16.20 0.25 0.50
N HIS A 55 16.20 1.51 0.05
CA HIS A 55 15.15 2.47 0.42
C HIS A 55 13.79 2.19 -0.23
N VAL A 56 13.77 1.80 -1.51
CA VAL A 56 12.51 1.50 -2.23
C VAL A 56 11.77 0.32 -1.62
N SER A 57 12.45 -0.55 -0.88
CA SER A 57 11.80 -1.67 -0.20
C SER A 57 10.85 -1.21 0.91
N ASN A 58 11.19 -0.13 1.64
CA ASN A 58 10.30 0.46 2.65
C ASN A 58 9.10 1.18 2.02
N LEU A 59 9.31 1.82 0.87
CA LEU A 59 8.21 2.33 0.03
C LEU A 59 7.27 1.18 -0.38
N SER A 60 7.82 0.09 -0.91
CA SER A 60 7.04 -1.04 -1.38
C SER A 60 6.23 -1.70 -0.28
N ILE A 61 6.83 -2.00 0.88
CA ILE A 61 6.11 -2.60 2.02
C ILE A 61 4.97 -1.68 2.46
N SER A 62 5.27 -0.40 2.68
CA SER A 62 4.28 0.58 3.14
C SER A 62 3.13 0.73 2.16
N TYR A 63 3.45 0.78 0.85
CA TYR A 63 2.47 0.81 -0.22
C TYR A 63 1.62 -0.45 -0.26
N MET A 64 2.22 -1.64 -0.29
CA MET A 64 1.50 -2.91 -0.42
C MET A 64 0.56 -3.14 0.77
N LEU A 65 1.03 -2.85 1.98
CA LEU A 65 0.22 -2.98 3.19
C LEU A 65 -0.96 -2.01 3.18
N TYR A 66 -0.70 -0.74 2.87
CA TYR A 66 -1.76 0.28 2.87
C TYR A 66 -2.76 0.07 1.73
N ALA A 67 -2.26 -0.03 0.49
CA ALA A 67 -3.10 -0.19 -0.70
C ALA A 67 -3.82 -1.54 -0.71
N GLY A 68 -3.16 -2.64 -0.33
CA GLY A 68 -3.76 -3.97 -0.32
C GLY A 68 -4.91 -4.08 0.69
N VAL A 69 -4.67 -3.71 1.95
CA VAL A 69 -5.71 -3.71 2.99
C VAL A 69 -6.80 -2.68 2.66
N GLY A 70 -6.41 -1.47 2.26
CA GLY A 70 -7.35 -0.41 1.91
C GLY A 70 -8.28 -0.79 0.76
N TYR A 71 -7.78 -1.48 -0.26
CA TYR A 71 -8.59 -1.93 -1.40
C TYR A 71 -9.64 -2.95 -0.98
N LEU A 72 -9.27 -3.93 -0.15
CA LEU A 72 -10.22 -4.90 0.42
C LEU A 72 -11.27 -4.20 1.28
N TRP A 73 -10.84 -3.24 2.11
CA TRP A 73 -11.73 -2.44 2.95
C TRP A 73 -12.72 -1.61 2.14
N LEU A 74 -12.30 -1.00 1.02
CA LEU A 74 -13.21 -0.32 0.11
C LEU A 74 -14.29 -1.28 -0.42
N ALA A 75 -13.92 -2.53 -0.76
CA ALA A 75 -14.86 -3.53 -1.26
C ALA A 75 -15.86 -3.99 -0.17
N PHE A 76 -15.43 -4.04 1.10
CA PHE A 76 -16.32 -4.25 2.25
C PHE A 76 -17.14 -3.00 2.65
N GLY A 77 -16.99 -1.89 1.93
CA GLY A 77 -17.72 -0.65 2.17
C GLY A 77 -17.23 0.15 3.38
N VAL A 78 -15.99 -0.07 3.83
CA VAL A 78 -15.34 0.77 4.83
C VAL A 78 -15.15 2.18 4.25
N PRO A 79 -15.54 3.25 4.96
CA PRO A 79 -15.43 4.61 4.44
C PRO A 79 -13.97 5.06 4.35
N MET A 80 -13.66 5.87 3.33
CA MET A 80 -12.31 6.37 3.06
C MET A 80 -11.68 7.11 4.26
N ARG A 81 -12.48 7.70 5.16
CA ARG A 81 -11.97 8.30 6.41
C ARG A 81 -11.24 7.32 7.34
N LEU A 82 -11.76 6.10 7.47
CA LEU A 82 -11.16 5.07 8.33
C LEU A 82 -9.93 4.46 7.66
N ILE A 83 -9.98 4.30 6.35
CA ILE A 83 -8.81 3.91 5.54
C ILE A 83 -7.72 4.98 5.68
N GLY A 84 -8.07 6.27 5.59
CA GLY A 84 -7.13 7.37 5.81
C GLY A 84 -6.49 7.35 7.20
N LEU A 85 -7.28 7.08 8.25
CA LEU A 85 -6.74 6.92 9.61
C LEU A 85 -5.79 5.73 9.72
N PHE A 86 -6.08 4.62 9.05
CA PHE A 86 -5.16 3.48 8.95
C PHE A 86 -3.84 3.87 8.25
N GLY A 87 -3.90 4.65 7.17
CA GLY A 87 -2.70 5.19 6.52
C GLY A 87 -1.87 6.09 7.45
N LEU A 88 -2.52 6.95 8.24
CA LEU A 88 -1.84 7.78 9.25
C LEU A 88 -1.21 6.93 10.36
N ALA A 89 -1.91 5.90 10.83
CA ALA A 89 -1.37 4.96 11.81
C ALA A 89 -0.15 4.21 11.26
N LEU A 90 -0.20 3.76 10.00
CA LEU A 90 0.96 3.16 9.32
C LEU A 90 2.12 4.14 9.20
N ALA A 91 1.87 5.40 8.86
CA ALA A 91 2.90 6.43 8.78
C ALA A 91 3.58 6.66 10.13
N ALA A 92 2.79 6.75 11.21
CA ALA A 92 3.29 6.86 12.57
C ALA A 92 4.12 5.64 12.97
N CYS A 93 3.63 4.43 12.70
CA CYS A 93 4.36 3.19 12.94
C CYS A 93 5.69 3.15 12.17
N ASN A 94 5.69 3.54 10.89
CA ASN A 94 6.89 3.57 10.06
C ASN A 94 7.94 4.54 10.65
N LEU A 95 7.52 5.73 11.08
CA LEU A 95 8.40 6.69 11.75
C LEU A 95 8.96 6.17 13.08
N VAL A 96 8.15 5.47 13.88
CA VAL A 96 8.57 4.90 15.17
C VAL A 96 9.55 3.76 14.96
N VAL A 97 9.26 2.83 14.05
CA VAL A 97 10.16 1.70 13.75
C VAL A 97 11.51 2.22 13.28
N GLU A 98 11.50 3.17 12.35
CA GLU A 98 12.73 3.70 11.74
C GLU A 98 13.61 4.47 12.74
N ARG A 99 13.00 5.19 13.69
CA ARG A 99 13.74 6.10 14.58
C ARG A 99 13.95 5.60 16.00
N ALA A 100 13.09 4.73 16.50
CA ALA A 100 13.05 4.35 17.91
C ALA A 100 13.38 2.88 18.17
N ILE A 101 13.43 2.03 17.13
CA ILE A 101 13.67 0.59 17.30
C ILE A 101 14.96 0.18 16.54
N PRO A 102 16.14 0.49 17.10
CA PRO A 102 17.44 0.17 16.47
C PRO A 102 17.69 -1.34 16.32
N VAL A 103 16.91 -2.17 17.02
CA VAL A 103 16.94 -3.63 16.89
C VAL A 103 16.34 -4.10 15.56
N LEU A 104 15.41 -3.33 14.98
CA LEU A 104 14.70 -3.68 13.75
C LEU A 104 15.21 -2.92 12.52
N ASN A 105 15.67 -1.68 12.67
CA ASN A 105 16.34 -0.96 11.57
C ASN A 105 17.49 -0.07 12.06
N THR A 106 18.46 0.18 11.17
CA THR A 106 19.47 1.22 11.42
C THR A 106 18.79 2.56 11.18
N PRO A 107 18.84 3.54 12.11
CA PRO A 107 18.06 4.77 11.94
C PRO A 107 18.43 5.53 10.66
N ASP A 108 17.54 5.54 9.67
CA ASP A 108 17.72 6.25 8.41
C ASP A 108 16.48 7.10 8.05
N PRO A 109 16.60 8.45 8.08
CA PRO A 109 15.51 9.35 7.67
C PRO A 109 15.04 9.15 6.22
N VAL A 110 15.90 8.66 5.33
CA VAL A 110 15.56 8.39 3.93
C VAL A 110 14.59 7.22 3.84
N ASP A 111 14.84 6.15 4.57
CA ASP A 111 13.95 4.99 4.68
C ASP A 111 12.55 5.38 5.17
N ALA A 112 12.48 6.26 6.18
CA ALA A 112 11.22 6.80 6.67
C ALA A 112 10.44 7.54 5.58
N LEU A 113 11.14 8.39 4.82
CA LEU A 113 10.56 9.17 3.72
C LEU A 113 10.02 8.26 2.61
N TYR A 114 10.77 7.22 2.23
CA TYR A 114 10.31 6.25 1.23
C TYR A 114 9.02 5.54 1.66
N GLY A 115 8.93 5.11 2.93
CA GLY A 115 7.68 4.52 3.43
C GLY A 115 6.51 5.51 3.42
N LEU A 116 6.73 6.79 3.78
CA LEU A 116 5.70 7.84 3.68
C LEU A 116 5.25 8.07 2.23
N ILE A 117 6.18 8.06 1.27
CA ILE A 117 5.87 8.15 -0.17
C ILE A 117 5.01 6.95 -0.59
N GLY A 118 5.33 5.73 -0.12
CA GLY A 118 4.52 4.54 -0.37
C GLY A 118 3.08 4.67 0.12
N ILE A 119 2.88 5.21 1.33
CA ILE A 119 1.55 5.48 1.88
C ILE A 119 0.82 6.54 1.05
N ALA A 120 1.51 7.63 0.66
CA ALA A 120 0.92 8.69 -0.15
C ALA A 120 0.47 8.18 -1.52
N LEU A 121 1.30 7.39 -2.20
CA LEU A 121 0.94 6.77 -3.49
C LEU A 121 -0.24 5.80 -3.33
N GLY A 122 -0.25 4.99 -2.27
CA GLY A 122 -1.38 4.14 -1.93
C GLY A 122 -2.66 4.94 -1.70
N ALA A 123 -2.59 6.09 -1.02
CA ALA A 123 -3.73 6.97 -0.78
C ALA A 123 -4.30 7.50 -2.09
N VAL A 124 -3.43 7.99 -2.99
CA VAL A 124 -3.83 8.48 -4.31
C VAL A 124 -4.58 7.40 -5.08
N LEU A 125 -4.04 6.18 -5.13
CA LEU A 125 -4.70 5.06 -5.80
C LEU A 125 -6.06 4.74 -5.17
N LEU A 126 -6.11 4.60 -3.85
CA LEU A 126 -7.35 4.25 -3.13
C LEU A 126 -8.43 5.31 -3.29
N VAL A 127 -8.08 6.60 -3.26
CA VAL A 127 -9.03 7.70 -3.52
C VAL A 127 -9.56 7.63 -4.96
N ALA A 128 -8.71 7.34 -5.94
CA ALA A 128 -9.14 7.21 -7.33
C ALA A 128 -10.11 6.01 -7.51
N ILE A 129 -9.80 4.87 -6.89
CA ILE A 129 -10.65 3.68 -6.92
C ILE A 129 -11.96 3.92 -6.18
N ASP A 130 -11.93 4.51 -5.00
CA ASP A 130 -13.13 4.80 -4.21
C ASP A 130 -14.12 5.69 -4.99
N ARG A 131 -13.60 6.73 -5.64
CA ARG A 131 -14.44 7.71 -6.36
C ARG A 131 -14.95 7.23 -7.70
N ARG A 132 -14.19 6.41 -8.42
CA ARG A 132 -14.49 6.08 -9.84
C ARG A 132 -14.49 4.59 -10.16
N GLY A 133 -13.78 3.81 -9.36
CA GLY A 133 -13.49 2.40 -9.55
C GLY A 133 -14.45 1.46 -8.86
N MET A 134 -15.34 1.93 -7.98
CA MET A 134 -16.28 1.09 -7.25
C MET A 134 -17.72 1.23 -7.75
N ARG A 135 -18.51 0.17 -7.61
CA ARG A 135 -19.97 0.14 -7.83
C ARG A 135 -20.68 -0.54 -6.65
N PRO A 136 -21.95 -0.24 -6.37
CA PRO A 136 -22.74 -0.98 -5.39
C PRO A 136 -22.81 -2.47 -5.74
N SER A 137 -22.82 -3.32 -4.72
CA SER A 137 -23.02 -4.77 -4.91
C SER A 137 -24.51 -5.06 -5.13
N PRO A 138 -24.90 -5.92 -6.09
CA PRO A 138 -26.30 -6.34 -6.27
C PRO A 138 -26.84 -7.15 -5.08
N ALA A 139 -25.95 -7.67 -4.22
CA ALA A 139 -26.30 -8.52 -3.08
C ALA A 139 -26.37 -7.75 -1.75
N SER A 140 -26.32 -6.41 -1.78
CA SER A 140 -26.40 -5.56 -0.59
C SER A 140 -27.76 -4.87 -0.39
N ASP A 141 -28.77 -5.28 -1.16
CA ASP A 141 -30.18 -4.90 -1.00
C ASP A 141 -30.97 -5.99 -0.26
#